data_AF-A0A2K1E468-F1
#
_entry.id   AF-A0A2K1E468-F1
#
_cell.length_a   1.000
_cell.length_b   1.000
_cell.length_c   1.000
_cell.angle_alpha   90.00
_cell.angle_beta   90.00
_cell.angle_gamma   90.00
#
_symmetry.space_group_name_H-M   'P 1'
#
loop_
_entity.id
_entity.type
_entity.pdbx_description
1 polymer ?
#
loop_
_entity_poly.entity_id
_entity_poly.type
_entity_poly.pdbx_seq_one_letter_code
_entity_poly.pdbx_strand_id
1 'polypeptide(L)'
;MLRPLISNDLFTVSIVIGLILIAISKALFAKRFDDFVFVLGNSKYLKIYSRDQKFFDVFDALLFINFVFTFTIFGILSFETLFGSVSLSLTLLLKLFLAVAIFITMKILIERLIGSVFDIDFLIDNYLFQKISYKNFVGILLLPLNALLIYSIDSSPVIIYSILAIILLVFIIGLLTTLKVYQNLIKQNMFYFILYLCALEIAPYVIIVSVIVDV
;
A
#
# COMPACT_ATOMS: atom_id res chain seq x y z
N MET A 1 0.67 -3.01 -40.30
CA MET A 1 1.90 -3.27 -39.53
C MET A 1 1.50 -3.89 -38.21
N LEU A 2 1.74 -5.19 -38.03
CA LEU A 2 1.51 -5.83 -36.73
C LEU A 2 2.63 -5.38 -35.78
N ARG A 3 2.25 -4.84 -34.63
CA ARG A 3 3.17 -4.52 -33.52
C ARG A 3 3.90 -5.82 -33.14
N PRO A 4 5.23 -5.84 -32.98
CA PRO A 4 5.88 -6.97 -32.33
C PRO A 4 5.26 -7.11 -30.95
N LEU A 5 4.64 -8.26 -30.68
CA LEU A 5 4.07 -8.61 -29.38
C LEU A 5 5.22 -8.69 -28.37
N ILE A 6 5.61 -7.56 -27.79
CA ILE A 6 6.28 -7.53 -26.50
C ILE A 6 5.31 -8.23 -25.55
N SER A 7 5.72 -9.38 -25.00
CA SER A 7 4.83 -10.23 -24.22
C SER A 7 4.53 -9.55 -22.88
N ASN A 8 3.49 -8.74 -22.83
CA ASN A 8 2.94 -8.18 -21.59
C ASN A 8 2.09 -9.22 -20.83
N ASP A 9 2.24 -10.50 -21.15
CA ASP A 9 1.42 -11.60 -20.63
C ASP A 9 1.52 -11.68 -19.10
N LEU A 10 2.73 -11.55 -18.54
CA LEU A 10 2.93 -11.56 -17.08
C LEU A 10 2.25 -10.38 -16.39
N PHE A 11 2.34 -9.19 -16.97
CA PHE A 11 1.63 -8.00 -16.45
C PHE A 11 0.11 -8.15 -16.56
N THR A 12 -0.38 -8.76 -17.63
CA THR A 12 -1.81 -8.99 -17.85
C THR A 12 -2.37 -9.98 -16.85
N VAL A 13 -1.69 -11.12 -16.68
CA VAL A 13 -2.02 -12.12 -15.65
C VAL A 13 -2.05 -11.46 -14.27
N SER A 14 -1.09 -10.56 -14.04
CA SER A 14 -0.97 -9.87 -12.78
C SER A 14 -2.17 -8.93 -12.51
N ILE A 15 -2.61 -8.15 -13.49
CA ILE A 15 -3.82 -7.32 -13.37
C ILE A 15 -5.06 -8.20 -13.10
N VAL A 16 -5.19 -9.32 -13.80
CA VAL A 16 -6.31 -10.25 -13.64
C VAL A 16 -6.36 -10.82 -12.23
N ILE A 17 -5.23 -11.25 -11.67
CA ILE A 17 -5.14 -11.70 -10.27
C ILE A 17 -5.61 -10.60 -9.32
N GLY A 18 -5.16 -9.37 -9.54
CA GLY A 18 -5.60 -8.22 -8.75
C GLY A 18 -7.12 -8.01 -8.80
N LEU A 19 -7.72 -8.08 -10.00
CA LEU A 19 -9.16 -7.94 -10.19
C LEU A 19 -9.94 -9.05 -9.48
N ILE A 20 -9.46 -10.29 -9.56
CA ILE A 20 -10.07 -11.44 -8.89
C ILE A 20 -10.06 -11.22 -7.37
N LEU A 21 -8.95 -10.75 -6.79
CA LEU A 21 -8.88 -10.47 -5.35
C LEU A 21 -9.89 -9.40 -4.92
N ILE A 22 -10.03 -8.31 -5.69
CA ILE A 22 -11.03 -7.27 -5.41
C ILE A 22 -12.44 -7.83 -5.55
N ALA A 23 -12.71 -8.60 -6.62
CA ALA A 23 -14.02 -9.21 -6.85
C ALA A 23 -14.42 -10.16 -5.72
N ILE A 24 -13.50 -11.02 -5.25
CA ILE A 24 -13.72 -11.91 -4.11
C ILE A 24 -14.00 -11.10 -2.84
N SER A 25 -13.22 -10.04 -2.57
CA SER A 25 -13.43 -9.18 -1.40
C SER A 25 -14.82 -8.54 -1.40
N LYS A 26 -15.30 -8.08 -2.57
CA LYS A 26 -16.64 -7.50 -2.74
C LYS A 26 -17.74 -8.56 -2.65
N ALA A 27 -17.52 -9.75 -3.19
CA ALA A 27 -18.49 -10.84 -3.16
C ALA A 27 -18.72 -11.38 -1.73
N LEU A 28 -17.65 -11.54 -0.95
CA LEU A 28 -17.73 -12.06 0.42
C LEU A 28 -18.16 -10.98 1.43
N PHE A 29 -17.79 -9.71 1.22
CA PHE A 29 -17.95 -8.64 2.20
C PHE A 29 -18.56 -7.36 1.61
N ALA A 30 -19.61 -7.50 0.79
CA ALA A 30 -20.21 -6.39 0.02
C ALA A 30 -20.47 -5.11 0.83
N LYS A 31 -21.19 -5.21 1.96
CA LYS A 31 -21.51 -4.04 2.81
C LYS A 31 -20.26 -3.31 3.31
N ARG A 32 -19.26 -4.07 3.75
CA ARG A 32 -18.00 -3.53 4.25
C ARG A 32 -17.17 -2.93 3.10
N PHE A 33 -17.17 -3.55 1.93
CA PHE A 33 -16.51 -3.03 0.74
C PHE A 33 -17.11 -1.69 0.30
N ASP A 34 -18.44 -1.56 0.31
CA ASP A 34 -19.10 -0.31 -0.06
C ASP A 34 -18.77 0.82 0.94
N ASP A 35 -18.71 0.53 2.24
CA ASP A 35 -18.22 1.48 3.24
C ASP A 35 -16.72 1.82 3.02
N PHE A 36 -15.91 0.84 2.63
CA PHE A 36 -14.46 0.96 2.43
C PHE A 36 -14.08 1.84 1.24
N VAL A 37 -14.81 1.78 0.12
CA VAL A 37 -14.54 2.60 -1.08
C VAL A 37 -14.57 4.10 -0.76
N PHE A 38 -15.31 4.51 0.26
CA PHE A 38 -15.39 5.91 0.68
C PHE A 38 -14.43 6.26 1.83
N VAL A 39 -13.42 5.43 2.14
CA VAL A 39 -12.52 5.63 3.29
C VAL A 39 -11.78 6.97 3.27
N LEU A 40 -11.45 7.51 2.09
CA LEU A 40 -10.78 8.82 1.95
C LEU A 40 -11.64 10.00 2.43
N GLY A 41 -12.95 9.94 2.16
CA GLY A 41 -13.89 11.03 2.44
C GLY A 41 -14.78 10.79 3.66
N ASN A 42 -14.90 9.54 4.10
CA ASN A 42 -15.81 9.13 5.15
C ASN A 42 -15.12 8.27 6.22
N SER A 43 -15.00 8.83 7.42
CA SER A 43 -14.46 8.13 8.59
C SER A 43 -15.35 7.00 9.13
N LYS A 44 -16.56 6.78 8.58
CA LYS A 44 -17.50 5.74 9.02
C LYS A 44 -16.87 4.35 9.03
N TYR A 45 -16.19 3.98 7.93
CA TYR A 45 -15.50 2.69 7.84
C TYR A 45 -14.50 2.53 8.99
N LEU A 46 -13.62 3.54 9.15
CA LEU A 46 -12.59 3.52 10.19
C LEU A 46 -13.21 3.40 11.60
N LYS A 47 -14.29 4.13 11.90
CA LYS A 47 -14.90 4.13 13.24
C LYS A 47 -15.64 2.85 13.60
N ILE A 48 -16.30 2.23 12.63
CA ILE A 48 -17.10 1.01 12.86
C ILE A 48 -16.18 -0.20 12.94
N TYR A 49 -15.32 -0.37 11.93
CA TYR A 49 -14.57 -1.62 11.76
C TYR A 49 -13.26 -1.66 12.53
N SER A 50 -12.76 -0.53 13.07
CA SER A 50 -11.57 -0.56 13.94
C SER A 50 -11.86 -1.17 15.32
N ARG A 51 -13.10 -1.06 15.81
CA ARG A 51 -13.51 -1.57 17.13
C ARG A 51 -13.65 -3.09 17.17
N ASP A 52 -14.06 -3.68 16.06
CA ASP A 52 -14.27 -5.13 15.92
C ASP A 52 -13.10 -5.83 15.23
N GLN A 53 -11.97 -5.13 15.06
CA GLN A 53 -10.85 -5.64 14.27
C GLN A 53 -10.18 -6.81 15.00
N LYS A 54 -10.07 -7.93 14.30
CA LYS A 54 -9.26 -9.08 14.73
C LYS A 54 -7.85 -8.95 14.19
N PHE A 55 -6.89 -9.61 14.86
CA PHE A 55 -5.49 -9.63 14.43
C PHE A 55 -5.33 -10.07 12.96
N PHE A 56 -6.10 -11.09 12.55
CA PHE A 56 -6.25 -11.54 11.16
C PHE A 56 -7.69 -11.33 10.70
N ASP A 57 -7.85 -10.46 9.71
CA ASP A 57 -9.12 -10.23 9.03
C ASP A 57 -8.98 -10.63 7.55
N VAL A 58 -9.85 -11.52 7.09
CA VAL A 58 -9.81 -12.04 5.72
C VAL A 58 -10.05 -10.91 4.71
N PHE A 59 -10.90 -9.94 5.02
CA PHE A 59 -11.16 -8.80 4.15
C PHE A 59 -9.89 -7.96 3.95
N ASP A 60 -9.24 -7.58 5.05
CA ASP A 60 -8.04 -6.76 5.01
C ASP A 60 -6.87 -7.53 4.38
N ALA A 61 -6.77 -8.85 4.61
CA ALA A 61 -5.74 -9.69 4.02
C ALA A 61 -5.87 -9.79 2.49
N LEU A 62 -7.09 -9.97 1.96
CA LEU A 62 -7.33 -10.02 0.50
C LEU A 62 -6.91 -8.70 -0.17
N LEU A 63 -7.32 -7.58 0.40
CA LEU A 63 -6.99 -6.26 -0.13
C LEU A 63 -5.51 -5.90 0.08
N PHE A 64 -4.89 -6.39 1.15
CA PHE A 64 -3.46 -6.20 1.40
C PHE A 64 -2.62 -6.95 0.37
N ILE A 65 -2.97 -8.19 0.05
CA ILE A 65 -2.32 -8.96 -1.02
C ILE A 65 -2.47 -8.21 -2.35
N ASN A 66 -3.66 -7.68 -2.66
CA ASN A 66 -3.89 -6.87 -3.85
C ASN A 66 -2.99 -5.61 -3.87
N PHE A 67 -2.87 -4.90 -2.74
CA PHE A 67 -2.00 -3.74 -2.62
C PHE A 67 -0.53 -4.08 -2.87
N VAL A 68 0.01 -5.11 -2.21
CA VAL A 68 1.41 -5.50 -2.42
C VAL A 68 1.66 -5.84 -3.89
N PHE A 69 0.73 -6.56 -4.50
CA PHE A 69 0.85 -7.03 -5.87
C PHE A 69 0.75 -5.89 -6.90
N THR A 70 -0.16 -4.94 -6.71
CA THR A 70 -0.28 -3.77 -7.59
C THR A 70 0.87 -2.78 -7.39
N PHE A 71 1.37 -2.65 -6.16
CA PHE A 71 2.52 -1.81 -5.85
C PHE A 71 3.81 -2.34 -6.46
N THR A 72 4.04 -3.65 -6.46
CA THR A 72 5.22 -4.26 -7.09
C THR A 72 5.21 -4.08 -8.61
N ILE A 73 4.07 -4.28 -9.26
CA ILE A 73 3.90 -4.01 -10.70
C ILE A 73 4.21 -2.55 -11.01
N PHE A 74 3.62 -1.63 -10.25
CA PHE A 74 3.85 -0.19 -10.43
C PHE A 74 5.32 0.17 -10.27
N GLY A 75 6.01 -0.41 -9.28
CA GLY A 75 7.44 -0.21 -9.07
C GLY A 75 8.28 -0.67 -10.26
N ILE A 76 7.99 -1.84 -10.84
CA ILE A 76 8.72 -2.33 -12.03
C ILE A 76 8.45 -1.44 -13.24
N LEU A 77 7.19 -1.08 -13.51
CA LEU A 77 6.84 -0.19 -14.62
C LEU A 77 7.49 1.19 -14.47
N SER A 78 7.56 1.71 -13.24
CA SER A 78 8.23 2.98 -12.95
C SER A 78 9.73 2.89 -13.17
N PHE A 79 10.35 1.75 -12.88
CA PHE A 79 11.77 1.56 -13.13
C PHE A 79 12.06 1.45 -14.63
N GLU A 80 11.27 0.66 -15.37
CA GLU A 80 11.46 0.43 -16.82
C GLU A 80 11.42 1.73 -17.64
N THR A 81 10.58 2.65 -17.23
CA THR A 81 10.33 3.94 -17.88
C THR A 81 11.33 5.04 -17.49
N LEU A 82 11.86 5.01 -16.27
CA LEU A 82 12.78 6.05 -15.77
C LEU A 82 14.25 5.69 -15.96
N PHE A 83 14.61 4.41 -15.82
CA PHE A 83 16.01 3.96 -15.77
C PHE A 83 16.38 2.97 -16.89
N GLY A 84 15.40 2.50 -17.66
CA GLY A 84 15.59 1.62 -18.82
C GLY A 84 15.02 0.22 -18.63
N SER A 85 14.98 -0.54 -19.72
CA SER A 85 14.29 -1.84 -19.79
C SER A 85 14.86 -2.88 -18.82
N VAL A 86 13.98 -3.54 -18.06
CA VAL A 86 14.32 -4.68 -17.21
C VAL A 86 13.84 -5.96 -17.88
N SER A 87 14.62 -7.04 -17.79
CA SER A 87 14.15 -8.35 -18.22
C SER A 87 13.17 -8.90 -17.18
N LEU A 88 11.87 -8.80 -17.49
CA LEU A 88 10.83 -9.38 -16.67
C LEU A 88 10.91 -10.90 -16.69
N SER A 89 11.13 -11.46 -15.51
CA SER A 89 11.02 -12.88 -15.25
C SER A 89 10.03 -13.12 -14.12
N LEU A 90 9.30 -14.23 -14.20
CA LEU A 90 8.36 -14.63 -13.15
C LEU A 90 9.06 -14.76 -11.79
N THR A 91 10.32 -15.21 -11.79
CA THR A 91 11.19 -15.28 -10.60
C THR A 91 11.48 -13.90 -10.01
N LEU A 92 11.79 -12.89 -10.83
CA LEU A 92 12.01 -11.52 -10.38
C LEU A 92 10.72 -10.92 -9.79
N LEU A 93 9.57 -11.10 -10.46
CA LEU A 93 8.29 -10.61 -9.98
C LEU A 93 7.91 -11.23 -8.63
N LEU A 94 8.04 -12.55 -8.47
CA LEU A 94 7.78 -13.23 -7.20
C LEU A 94 8.75 -12.80 -6.09
N LYS A 95 10.04 -12.63 -6.40
CA LYS A 95 11.04 -12.18 -5.43
C LYS A 95 10.73 -10.77 -4.92
N LEU A 96 10.38 -9.84 -5.81
CA LEU A 96 9.98 -8.48 -5.43
C LEU A 96 8.67 -8.46 -4.64
N PHE A 97 7.68 -9.24 -5.08
CA PHE A 97 6.42 -9.38 -4.34
C PHE A 97 6.64 -9.86 -2.90
N LEU A 98 7.40 -10.94 -2.72
CA LEU A 98 7.72 -11.48 -1.40
C LEU A 98 8.54 -10.49 -0.57
N ALA A 99 9.53 -9.81 -1.18
CA ALA A 99 10.32 -8.80 -0.48
C ALA A 99 9.46 -7.65 0.05
N VAL A 100 8.56 -7.11 -0.78
CA VAL A 100 7.65 -6.03 -0.39
C VAL A 100 6.65 -6.52 0.67
N ALA A 101 6.09 -7.72 0.50
CA ALA A 101 5.18 -8.32 1.47
C ALA A 101 5.84 -8.46 2.85
N ILE A 102 7.02 -9.09 2.90
CA ILE A 102 7.79 -9.33 4.13
C ILE A 102 8.17 -8.01 4.78
N PHE A 103 8.67 -7.04 4.01
CA PHE A 103 9.06 -5.74 4.56
C PHE A 103 7.88 -5.03 5.24
N ILE A 104 6.71 -5.00 4.59
CA ILE A 104 5.54 -4.32 5.16
C ILE A 104 4.98 -5.07 6.36
N THR A 105 4.89 -6.41 6.30
CA THR A 105 4.39 -7.21 7.43
C THR A 105 5.32 -7.13 8.63
N MET A 106 6.64 -7.21 8.43
CA MET A 106 7.62 -7.04 9.51
C MET A 106 7.46 -5.68 10.21
N LYS A 107 7.27 -4.60 9.45
CA LYS A 107 7.03 -3.28 10.01
C LYS A 107 5.76 -3.22 10.88
N ILE A 108 4.67 -3.83 10.41
CA ILE A 108 3.41 -3.91 11.16
C ILE A 108 3.59 -4.73 12.45
N LEU A 109 4.36 -5.82 12.40
CA LEU A 109 4.63 -6.66 13.58
C LEU A 109 5.46 -5.91 14.64
N ILE A 110 6.48 -5.17 14.22
CA ILE A 110 7.28 -4.33 15.13
C ILE A 110 6.39 -3.26 15.78
N GLU A 111 5.54 -2.60 15.00
CA GLU A 111 4.56 -1.62 15.51
C GLU A 111 3.65 -2.22 16.59
N ARG A 112 3.12 -3.43 16.36
CA ARG A 112 2.32 -4.16 17.34
C ARG A 112 3.09 -4.55 18.59
N LEU A 113 4.33 -5.02 18.44
CA LEU A 113 5.18 -5.37 19.59
C LEU A 113 5.43 -4.17 20.49
N ILE A 114 5.69 -3.00 19.90
CA ILE A 114 5.80 -1.74 20.66
C ILE A 114 4.49 -1.48 21.40
N GLY A 115 3.34 -1.66 20.76
CA GLY A 115 2.02 -1.48 21.39
C GLY A 115 1.84 -2.31 22.65
N SER A 116 2.24 -3.59 22.57
CA SER A 116 2.14 -4.53 23.69
C SER A 116 3.15 -4.24 24.80
N VAL A 117 4.38 -3.84 24.47
CA VAL A 117 5.40 -3.50 25.49
C VAL A 117 5.01 -2.27 26.31
N PHE A 118 4.26 -1.34 25.71
CA PHE A 118 3.82 -0.11 26.37
C PHE A 118 2.36 -0.17 26.85
N ASP A 119 1.71 -1.33 26.83
CA ASP A 119 0.30 -1.53 27.22
C ASP A 119 -0.69 -0.54 26.54
N ILE A 120 -0.42 -0.21 25.27
CA ILE A 120 -1.24 0.72 24.44
C ILE A 120 -1.79 0.03 23.19
N ASP A 121 -2.02 -1.28 23.25
CA ASP A 121 -2.48 -2.12 22.13
C ASP A 121 -3.70 -1.54 21.43
N PHE A 122 -4.71 -1.09 22.19
CA PHE A 122 -5.92 -0.51 21.62
C PHE A 122 -5.65 0.70 20.70
N LEU A 123 -4.70 1.56 21.09
CA LEU A 123 -4.37 2.75 20.30
C LEU A 123 -3.59 2.35 19.05
N ILE A 124 -2.59 1.48 19.21
CA ILE A 124 -1.74 1.01 18.12
C ILE A 124 -2.54 0.21 17.09
N ASP A 125 -3.42 -0.72 17.53
CA ASP A 125 -4.22 -1.52 16.62
C ASP A 125 -5.18 -0.66 15.79
N ASN A 126 -5.87 0.32 16.41
CA ASN A 126 -6.73 1.25 15.68
C ASN A 126 -5.92 2.10 14.67
N TYR A 127 -4.72 2.53 15.05
CA TYR A 127 -3.82 3.26 14.15
C TYR A 127 -3.34 2.38 12.97
N LEU A 128 -2.94 1.15 13.26
CA LEU A 128 -2.52 0.18 12.25
C LEU A 128 -3.65 -0.19 11.30
N PHE A 129 -4.87 -0.36 11.81
CA PHE A 129 -6.06 -0.57 10.98
C PHE A 129 -6.23 0.54 9.95
N GLN A 130 -6.17 1.78 10.42
CA GLN A 130 -6.32 2.96 9.58
C GLN A 130 -5.21 2.98 8.52
N LYS A 131 -3.95 2.79 8.92
CA LYS A 131 -2.79 2.76 8.02
C LYS A 131 -2.90 1.66 6.95
N ILE A 132 -3.31 0.45 7.33
CA ILE A 132 -3.53 -0.67 6.40
C ILE A 132 -4.69 -0.35 5.46
N SER A 133 -5.78 0.25 5.96
CA SER A 133 -6.94 0.62 5.15
C SER A 133 -6.58 1.61 4.04
N TYR A 134 -5.78 2.63 4.34
CA TYR A 134 -5.30 3.57 3.31
C TYR A 134 -4.37 2.89 2.28
N LYS A 135 -3.49 1.98 2.71
CA LYS A 135 -2.67 1.18 1.78
C LYS A 135 -3.52 0.30 0.87
N ASN A 136 -4.49 -0.39 1.44
CA ASN A 136 -5.45 -1.22 0.70
C ASN A 136 -6.21 -0.38 -0.34
N PHE A 137 -6.59 0.86 0.02
CA PHE A 137 -7.25 1.77 -0.90
C PHE A 137 -6.34 2.18 -2.06
N VAL A 138 -5.06 2.45 -1.78
CA VAL A 138 -4.04 2.68 -2.82
C VAL A 138 -3.94 1.48 -3.75
N GLY A 139 -4.04 0.24 -3.24
CA GLY A 139 -4.03 -0.97 -4.05
C GLY A 139 -5.16 -1.02 -5.08
N ILE A 140 -6.39 -0.72 -4.63
CA ILE A 140 -7.56 -0.64 -5.52
C ILE A 140 -7.37 0.44 -6.60
N LEU A 141 -6.83 1.60 -6.21
CA LEU A 141 -6.62 2.74 -7.10
C LEU A 141 -5.46 2.50 -8.10
N LEU A 142 -4.41 1.81 -7.68
CA LEU A 142 -3.26 1.45 -8.52
C LEU A 142 -3.62 0.46 -9.61
N LEU A 143 -4.60 -0.41 -9.40
CA LEU A 143 -4.96 -1.43 -10.37
C LEU A 143 -5.38 -0.85 -11.75
N PRO A 144 -6.38 0.05 -11.85
CA PRO A 144 -6.73 0.67 -13.13
C PRO A 144 -5.61 1.57 -13.67
N LEU A 145 -4.83 2.22 -12.80
CA LEU A 145 -3.70 3.05 -13.23
C LEU A 145 -2.58 2.22 -13.86
N ASN A 146 -2.25 1.06 -13.31
CA ASN A 146 -1.31 0.12 -13.89
C ASN A 146 -1.82 -0.42 -15.22
N ALA A 147 -3.10 -0.74 -15.34
CA ALA A 147 -3.69 -1.14 -16.61
C ALA A 147 -3.53 -0.04 -17.67
N LEU A 148 -3.78 1.23 -17.30
CA LEU A 148 -3.54 2.35 -18.20
C LEU A 148 -2.07 2.48 -18.61
N LEU A 149 -1.12 2.32 -17.67
CA LEU A 149 0.31 2.38 -17.97
C LEU A 149 0.76 1.28 -18.94
N ILE A 150 0.30 0.04 -18.74
CA ILE A 150 0.72 -1.12 -19.53
C ILE A 150 0.17 -1.06 -20.96
N TYR A 151 -1.04 -0.54 -21.14
CA TYR A 151 -1.72 -0.51 -22.44
C TYR A 151 -1.70 0.86 -23.13
N SER A 152 -1.19 1.90 -22.47
CA SER A 152 -0.95 3.20 -23.11
C SER A 152 0.14 3.10 -24.18
N ILE A 153 0.00 3.90 -25.24
CA ILE A 153 0.90 3.89 -26.40
C ILE A 153 2.26 4.49 -26.03
N ASP A 154 2.27 5.52 -25.17
CA ASP A 154 3.48 6.20 -24.72
C ASP A 154 3.51 6.25 -23.18
N SER A 155 4.33 5.40 -22.59
CA SER A 155 4.65 5.44 -21.16
C SER A 155 5.60 6.61 -20.88
N SER A 156 5.04 7.81 -20.71
CA SER A 156 5.85 8.99 -20.39
C SER A 156 6.18 9.07 -18.89
N PRO A 157 7.37 9.59 -18.53
CA PRO A 157 7.74 9.79 -17.12
C PRO A 157 6.75 10.71 -16.39
N VAL A 158 6.09 11.63 -17.12
CA VAL A 158 5.06 12.53 -16.58
C VAL A 158 3.88 11.76 -15.99
N ILE A 159 3.44 10.66 -16.63
CA ILE A 159 2.31 9.85 -16.14
C ILE A 159 2.71 9.13 -14.84
N ILE A 160 3.96 8.70 -14.71
CA ILE A 160 4.43 8.05 -13.48
C ILE A 160 4.52 9.04 -12.33
N TYR A 161 5.06 10.24 -12.57
CA TYR A 161 5.08 11.28 -11.55
C TYR A 161 3.68 11.71 -11.12
N SER A 162 2.69 11.72 -12.02
CA SER A 162 1.31 12.04 -11.65
C SER A 162 0.68 10.93 -10.80
N ILE A 163 0.93 9.65 -11.12
CA ILE A 163 0.46 8.53 -10.29
C ILE A 163 1.14 8.54 -8.92
N LEU A 164 2.45 8.78 -8.87
CA LEU A 164 3.20 8.96 -7.60
C LEU A 164 2.60 10.09 -6.76
N ALA A 165 2.27 11.22 -7.38
CA ALA A 165 1.63 12.34 -6.68
C ALA A 165 0.26 11.96 -6.10
N ILE A 166 -0.56 11.18 -6.83
CA ILE A 166 -1.85 10.68 -6.32
C ILE A 166 -1.65 9.74 -5.13
N ILE A 167 -0.71 8.80 -5.23
CA ILE A 167 -0.38 7.87 -4.13
C ILE A 167 0.05 8.65 -2.89
N LEU A 168 0.95 9.62 -3.07
CA LEU A 168 1.45 10.46 -1.99
C LEU A 168 0.32 11.28 -1.35
N LEU A 169 -0.60 11.81 -2.16
CA LEU A 169 -1.77 12.53 -1.67
C LEU A 169 -2.65 11.64 -0.78
N VAL A 170 -2.89 10.38 -1.18
CA VAL A 170 -3.65 9.42 -0.35
C VAL A 170 -2.95 9.16 0.98
N PHE A 171 -1.62 8.99 0.99
CA PHE A 171 -0.85 8.83 2.23
C PHE A 171 -0.91 10.08 3.12
N ILE A 172 -0.83 11.28 2.55
CA ILE A 172 -0.99 12.54 3.29
C ILE A 172 -2.39 12.60 3.92
N ILE A 173 -3.45 12.26 3.19
CA ILE A 173 -4.81 12.22 3.76
C ILE A 173 -4.88 11.21 4.92
N GLY A 174 -4.27 10.04 4.76
CA GLY A 174 -4.17 9.04 5.82
C GLY A 174 -3.52 9.60 7.08
N LEU A 175 -2.41 10.32 6.94
CA LEU A 175 -1.70 10.96 8.05
C LEU A 175 -2.51 12.13 8.65
N LEU A 176 -3.16 12.95 7.84
CA LEU A 176 -4.01 14.05 8.35
C LEU A 176 -5.22 13.51 9.13
N THR A 177 -5.78 12.38 8.71
CA THR A 177 -6.89 11.76 9.43
C THR A 177 -6.44 11.16 10.76
N THR A 178 -5.25 10.54 10.84
CA THR A 178 -4.70 10.07 12.13
C THR A 178 -4.42 11.24 13.07
N LEU A 179 -3.81 12.32 12.56
CA LEU A 179 -3.55 13.53 13.33
C LEU A 179 -4.84 14.15 13.89
N LYS A 180 -5.93 14.18 13.11
CA LYS A 180 -7.22 14.69 13.56
C LYS A 180 -7.85 13.81 14.64
N VAL A 181 -7.76 12.48 14.51
CA VAL A 181 -8.34 11.53 15.46
C VAL A 181 -7.61 11.58 16.81
N TYR A 182 -6.27 11.63 16.80
CA TYR A 182 -5.44 11.54 18.00
C TYR A 182 -4.85 12.90 18.44
N GLN A 183 -5.44 14.02 18.00
CA GLN A 183 -4.88 15.36 18.18
C GLN A 183 -4.52 15.69 19.64
N ASN A 184 -5.39 15.34 20.59
CA ASN A 184 -5.17 15.66 22.01
C ASN A 184 -3.98 14.89 22.60
N LEU A 185 -3.86 13.60 22.26
CA LEU A 185 -2.76 12.73 22.69
C LEU A 185 -1.43 13.17 22.07
N ILE A 186 -1.46 13.51 20.78
CA ILE A 186 -0.27 13.96 20.05
C ILE A 186 0.22 15.31 20.59
N LYS A 187 -0.68 16.27 20.87
CA LYS A 187 -0.30 17.57 21.44
C LYS A 187 0.39 17.45 22.80
N GLN A 188 -0.04 16.52 23.64
CA GLN A 188 0.60 16.27 24.93
C GLN A 188 1.96 15.61 24.78
N ASN A 189 2.15 14.79 23.73
CA ASN A 189 3.34 13.94 23.52
C ASN A 189 4.01 14.19 22.15
N MET A 190 4.16 15.45 21.75
CA MET A 190 4.64 15.82 20.40
C MET A 190 6.01 15.23 20.06
N PHE A 191 6.92 15.16 21.03
CA PHE A 191 8.27 14.60 20.82
C PHE A 191 8.22 13.11 20.48
N TYR A 192 7.39 12.33 21.18
CA TYR A 192 7.23 10.89 20.91
C TYR A 192 6.62 10.63 19.53
N PHE A 193 5.69 11.49 19.10
CA PHE A 193 5.11 11.38 17.77
C PHE A 193 6.15 11.62 16.66
N ILE A 194 7.01 12.63 16.82
CA ILE A 194 8.11 12.90 15.88
C ILE A 194 9.10 11.74 15.87
N LEU A 195 9.49 11.23 17.05
CA LEU A 195 10.40 10.10 17.17
C LEU A 195 9.85 8.86 16.47
N TYR A 196 8.56 8.58 16.63
CA TYR A 196 7.86 7.49 15.94
C TYR A 196 7.95 7.63 14.41
N LEU A 197 7.61 8.81 13.86
CA LEU A 197 7.69 9.06 12.41
C LEU A 197 9.12 8.87 11.90
N CYS A 198 10.12 9.39 12.61
CA CYS A 198 11.50 9.28 12.20
C CYS A 198 12.01 7.83 12.29
N ALA A 199 11.83 7.17 13.42
CA ALA A 199 12.45 5.87 13.70
C ALA A 199 11.75 4.71 12.99
N LEU A 200 10.42 4.73 12.90
CA LEU A 200 9.65 3.58 12.44
C LEU A 200 9.02 3.80 11.07
N GLU A 201 8.65 5.04 10.73
CA GLU A 201 8.10 5.34 9.41
C GLU A 201 9.20 5.61 8.39
N ILE A 202 10.11 6.54 8.66
CA ILE A 202 11.07 7.07 7.68
C ILE A 202 12.38 6.27 7.66
N ALA A 203 12.99 6.01 8.83
CA ALA A 203 14.31 5.38 8.90
C ALA A 203 14.43 4.03 8.18
N PRO A 204 13.44 3.11 8.21
CA PRO A 204 13.55 1.84 7.48
C PRO A 204 13.72 2.02 5.97
N TYR A 205 13.10 3.06 5.37
CA TYR A 205 13.27 3.35 3.96
C TYR A 205 14.65 3.96 3.66
N VAL A 206 15.14 4.84 4.54
CA VAL A 206 16.47 5.46 4.40
C VAL A 206 17.57 4.39 4.47
N ILE A 207 17.46 3.45 5.42
CA ILE A 207 18.41 2.34 5.58
C ILE A 207 18.43 1.44 4.33
N ILE A 208 17.27 1.16 3.74
CA ILE A 208 17.20 0.37 2.50
C ILE A 208 17.93 1.10 1.37
N VAL A 209 17.69 2.40 1.21
CA VAL A 209 18.33 3.19 0.15
C VAL A 209 19.85 3.25 0.34
N SER A 210 20.35 3.47 1.57
CA SER A 210 21.79 3.50 1.81
C SER A 210 22.44 2.15 1.49
N VAL A 211 21.83 1.04 1.92
CA VAL A 211 22.34 -0.30 1.62
C VAL A 211 22.35 -0.59 0.12
N ILE A 212 21.39 -0.07 -0.65
CA ILE A 212 21.36 -0.25 -2.11
C ILE A 212 22.43 0.61 -2.81
N VAL A 213 22.69 1.83 -2.32
CA VAL A 213 23.66 2.76 -2.91
C VAL A 213 25.11 2.37 -2.57
N ASP A 214 25.34 1.77 -1.41
CA ASP A 214 26.67 1.34 -0.95
C ASP A 214 27.12 -0.03 -1.52
N VAL A 215 26.29 -0.68 -2.35
CA VAL A 215 26.58 -1.94 -3.07
C VAL A 215 26.89 -1.65 -4.53
#